data_AF-A0A3C1GXL9-F1
#
_entry.id   AF-A0A3C1GXL9-F1
#
_cell.length_a   1.000
_cell.length_b   1.000
_cell.length_c   1.000
_cell.angle_alpha   90.00
_cell.angle_beta   90.00
_cell.angle_gamma   90.00
#
_symmetry.space_group_name_H-M   'P 1'
#
loop_
_entity.id
_entity.type
_entity.pdbx_description
1 polymer ?
#
loop_
_entity_poly.entity_id
_entity_poly.type
_entity_poly.pdbx_seq_one_letter_code
_entity_poly.pdbx_strand_id
1 'polypeptide(L)'
;MSIEYSISPINDSGYSELVFTGNNKHKVALMSEVFQKGLIQILIGTKSLLGEGWDSPSINSLILASFVGTFMLSNQMRGRAIRSDRNNPQKTANIWHLVTIEPERYISDQLLKKAAFVFSSPILAEGTDYELLERRFLTFYAPSFDGETIENGLQRLSIIKPPFDQRNIQKINSKMIDHAKDRSAMANLWKGILNDQSNPEIISLSEIPKHRVETSFLYVNALNFSMIILMMQIAVRPFLSIGLESDSLSFFLIGSLMTIALFLLAGKIIVNLSRMLSPVKTIKILGDCILDSLIDLGEITSRKARFVLKTDRESVNIDCALIDATTYEKNIFAQAMSELLSSIENPRYVFIKQGFLLGIPFRNMSQSYACPTIISSKKENVEILADHLRRKTGKFFIQYTRSEKGRKILLMCRKKSYINRNEIFIQGKKRVLSKWE
;
A
#
# COMPACT_ATOMS: atom_id res chain seq x y z
N MET A 1 40.83 12.30 27.12
CA MET A 1 40.75 10.96 26.48
C MET A 1 41.46 11.04 25.14
N SER A 2 42.48 10.22 24.93
CA SER A 2 43.30 10.23 23.71
C SER A 2 42.63 9.38 22.62
N ILE A 3 42.03 10.04 21.63
CA ILE A 3 41.66 9.40 20.37
C ILE A 3 42.91 9.49 19.50
N GLU A 4 43.42 8.35 19.05
CA GLU A 4 44.43 8.34 17.99
C GLU A 4 43.74 8.63 16.67
N TYR A 5 44.25 9.64 15.97
CA TYR A 5 43.76 10.02 14.66
C TYR A 5 44.96 10.29 13.74
N SER A 6 44.81 9.93 12.47
CA SER A 6 45.73 10.35 11.41
C SER A 6 44.96 11.19 10.39
N ILE A 7 45.59 12.26 9.93
CA ILE A 7 45.07 13.11 8.87
C ILE A 7 46.00 13.00 7.67
N SER A 8 45.48 12.55 6.55
CA SER A 8 46.16 12.53 5.26
C SER A 8 45.42 13.47 4.30
N PRO A 9 46.07 14.49 3.71
CA PRO A 9 45.43 15.30 2.68
C PRO A 9 45.09 14.42 1.47
N ILE A 10 43.89 14.59 0.92
CA ILE A 10 43.47 13.89 -0.31
C ILE A 10 43.86 14.77 -1.50
N ASN A 11 45.10 14.64 -1.96
CA ASN A 11 45.64 15.39 -3.10
C ASN A 11 45.38 16.92 -2.98
N ASP A 12 45.36 17.64 -4.09
CA ASP A 12 45.06 19.09 -4.14
C ASP A 12 43.55 19.40 -4.07
N SER A 13 42.74 18.50 -3.52
CA SER A 13 41.28 18.66 -3.49
C SER A 13 40.78 19.64 -2.41
N GLY A 14 41.66 20.06 -1.49
CA GLY A 14 41.27 20.81 -0.30
C GLY A 14 40.57 19.98 0.78
N TYR A 15 40.40 18.66 0.57
CA TYR A 15 39.87 17.72 1.54
C TYR A 15 40.99 16.91 2.20
N SER A 16 40.73 16.42 3.41
CA SER A 16 41.64 15.51 4.11
C SER A 16 40.87 14.28 4.58
N GLU A 17 41.50 13.12 4.45
CA GLU A 17 41.04 11.88 5.05
C GLU A 17 41.46 11.89 6.51
N LEU A 18 40.50 11.62 7.39
CA LEU A 18 40.70 11.53 8.82
C LEU A 18 40.39 10.11 9.26
N VAL A 19 41.42 9.34 9.59
CA VAL A 19 41.29 7.96 10.04
C VAL A 19 41.31 7.94 11.57
N PHE A 20 40.24 7.40 12.14
CA PHE A 20 40.09 7.25 13.59
C PHE A 20 40.33 5.82 14.04
N THR A 21 41.25 5.63 14.98
CA THR A 21 41.46 4.36 15.70
C THR A 21 40.62 4.38 16.98
N GLY A 22 39.54 3.58 17.05
CA GLY A 22 38.67 3.49 18.22
C GLY A 22 37.22 3.04 17.96
N ASN A 23 36.43 2.94 19.04
CA ASN A 23 35.01 2.54 19.01
C ASN A 23 34.13 3.57 18.28
N ASN A 24 33.16 3.12 17.47
CA ASN A 24 32.19 3.95 16.73
C ASN A 24 31.49 5.00 17.61
N LYS A 25 31.16 4.68 18.87
CA LYS A 25 30.54 5.65 19.79
C LYS A 25 31.39 6.91 19.98
N HIS A 26 32.71 6.76 20.09
CA HIS A 26 33.61 7.89 20.26
C HIS A 26 33.76 8.69 18.98
N LYS A 27 33.77 8.02 17.82
CA LYS A 27 33.80 8.69 16.50
C LYS A 27 32.55 9.57 16.32
N VAL A 28 31.37 9.03 16.63
CA VAL A 28 30.11 9.77 16.54
C VAL A 28 30.09 10.96 17.50
N ALA A 29 30.56 10.79 18.75
CA ALA A 29 30.62 11.89 19.71
C ALA A 29 31.53 13.03 19.24
N LEU A 30 32.74 12.71 18.78
CA LEU A 30 33.69 13.70 18.26
C LEU A 30 33.13 14.41 17.01
N MET A 31 32.61 13.67 16.05
CA MET A 31 31.99 14.26 14.85
C MET A 31 30.80 15.15 15.20
N SER A 32 30.01 14.77 16.21
CA SER A 32 28.91 15.61 16.70
C SER A 32 29.42 16.92 17.29
N GLU A 33 30.49 16.89 18.08
CA GLU A 33 31.07 18.09 18.68
C GLU A 33 31.68 19.02 17.61
N VAL A 34 32.43 18.46 16.66
CA VAL A 34 33.01 19.22 15.53
C VAL A 34 31.91 19.87 14.69
N PHE A 35 30.81 19.14 14.43
CA PHE A 35 29.65 19.65 13.70
C PHE A 35 28.91 20.73 14.50
N GLN A 36 28.69 20.54 15.81
CA GLN A 36 28.01 21.51 16.68
C GLN A 36 28.82 22.80 16.85
N LYS A 37 30.15 22.72 16.86
CA LYS A 37 31.04 23.90 16.87
C LYS A 37 31.10 24.62 15.52
N GLY A 38 30.48 24.07 14.46
CA GLY A 38 30.47 24.66 13.13
C GLY A 38 31.80 24.54 12.37
N LEU A 39 32.73 23.71 12.86
CA LEU A 39 34.00 23.44 12.17
C LEU A 39 33.78 22.71 10.84
N ILE A 40 32.71 21.92 10.77
CA ILE A 40 32.20 21.33 9.54
C ILE A 40 30.73 21.72 9.37
N GLN A 41 30.31 21.93 8.12
CA GLN A 41 28.94 22.34 7.80
C GLN A 41 28.13 21.21 7.14
N ILE A 42 28.82 20.27 6.49
CA ILE A 42 28.21 19.18 5.72
C ILE A 42 28.80 17.87 6.22
N LEU A 43 27.91 16.92 6.52
CA LEU A 43 28.26 15.55 6.84
C LEU A 43 27.55 14.62 5.85
N ILE A 44 28.34 13.80 5.15
CA ILE A 44 27.82 12.76 4.26
C ILE A 44 28.05 11.43 4.97
N GLY A 45 26.99 10.66 5.14
CA GLY A 45 27.06 9.39 5.86
C GLY A 45 26.09 8.37 5.29
N THR A 46 26.35 7.10 5.59
CA THR A 46 25.40 6.03 5.32
C THR A 46 24.34 5.99 6.40
N LYS A 47 23.19 5.38 6.07
CA LYS A 47 22.11 5.13 7.02
C LYS A 47 22.61 4.49 8.33
N SER A 48 23.58 3.57 8.27
CA SER A 48 24.11 2.89 9.46
C SER A 48 24.83 3.86 10.40
N LEU A 49 25.65 4.78 9.85
CA LEU A 49 26.36 5.79 10.65
C LEU A 49 25.39 6.77 11.34
N LEU A 50 24.31 7.14 10.64
CA LEU A 50 23.31 8.10 11.12
C LEU A 50 22.21 7.45 11.98
N GLY A 51 22.09 6.12 11.93
CA GLY A 51 21.04 5.33 12.60
C GLY A 51 21.40 4.88 14.01
N GLU A 52 22.68 4.79 14.37
CA GLU A 52 23.19 4.25 15.65
C GLU A 52 23.09 5.20 16.86
N GLY A 53 22.12 6.13 16.85
CA GLY A 53 21.87 7.02 17.99
C GLY A 53 22.63 8.34 17.96
N TRP A 54 22.97 8.84 16.77
CA TRP A 54 23.51 10.18 16.60
C TRP A 54 22.57 11.25 17.19
N ASP A 55 23.10 12.10 18.06
CA ASP A 55 22.37 13.20 18.69
C ASP A 55 23.02 14.56 18.41
N SER A 56 22.55 15.20 17.33
CA SER A 56 22.97 16.55 16.99
C SER A 56 21.73 17.44 16.78
N PRO A 57 21.26 18.12 17.83
CA PRO A 57 20.14 19.07 17.74
C PRO A 57 20.40 20.24 16.78
N SER A 58 21.67 20.55 16.49
CA SER A 58 22.11 21.63 15.60
C SER A 58 21.80 21.38 14.11
N ILE A 59 21.44 20.15 13.71
CA ILE A 59 21.14 19.82 12.31
C ILE A 59 19.95 20.65 11.81
N ASN A 60 20.21 21.50 10.82
CA ASN A 60 19.21 22.37 10.22
C ASN A 60 18.84 21.98 8.77
N SER A 61 19.48 20.95 8.21
CA SER A 61 19.18 20.43 6.88
C SER A 61 19.50 18.94 6.81
N LEU A 62 18.60 18.15 6.25
CA LEU A 62 18.76 16.72 5.99
C LEU A 62 18.42 16.44 4.53
N ILE A 63 19.35 15.86 3.79
CA ILE A 63 19.13 15.47 2.39
C ILE A 63 19.13 13.94 2.29
N LEU A 64 18.01 13.37 1.87
CA LEU A 64 17.88 11.93 1.68
C LEU A 64 18.21 11.58 0.22
N ALA A 65 19.48 11.28 -0.03
CA ALA A 65 20.03 11.07 -1.37
C ALA A 65 19.80 9.67 -1.96
N SER A 66 19.45 8.66 -1.14
CA SER A 66 19.22 7.29 -1.60
C SER A 66 17.92 6.70 -1.04
N PHE A 67 17.41 5.67 -1.73
CA PHE A 67 16.17 5.01 -1.37
C PHE A 67 16.31 4.29 -0.02
N VAL A 68 15.67 4.86 1.01
CA VAL A 68 15.48 4.17 2.28
C VAL A 68 14.17 3.38 2.19
N GLY A 69 14.30 2.08 1.94
CA GLY A 69 13.19 1.19 1.57
C GLY A 69 12.13 0.91 2.63
N THR A 70 12.17 1.52 3.82
CA THR A 70 11.09 1.40 4.80
C THR A 70 10.74 2.72 5.49
N PHE A 71 9.43 2.91 5.71
CA PHE A 71 8.83 4.06 6.39
C PHE A 71 9.46 4.39 7.75
N MET A 72 9.68 3.36 8.59
CA MET A 72 10.22 3.53 9.95
C MET A 72 11.59 4.22 9.94
N LEU A 73 12.43 3.92 8.95
CA LEU A 73 13.78 4.45 8.86
C LEU A 73 13.80 5.90 8.39
N SER A 74 12.90 6.28 7.47
CA SER A 74 12.74 7.68 7.07
C SER A 74 12.33 8.55 8.26
N ASN A 75 11.42 8.05 9.11
CA ASN A 75 11.02 8.77 10.33
C ASN A 75 12.13 8.84 11.37
N GLN A 76 12.94 7.78 11.53
CA GLN A 76 14.08 7.83 12.45
C GLN A 76 15.11 8.90 12.04
N MET A 77 15.46 9.00 10.76
CA MET A 77 16.40 10.02 10.27
C MET A 77 15.82 11.43 10.39
N ARG A 78 14.55 11.63 9.97
CA ARG A 78 13.82 12.90 10.15
C ARG A 78 13.75 13.32 11.62
N GLY A 79 13.48 12.37 12.51
CA GLY A 79 13.39 12.58 13.96
C GLY A 79 14.66 13.16 14.57
N ARG A 80 15.83 12.98 13.93
CA ARG A 80 17.09 13.61 14.37
C ARG A 80 17.13 15.10 13.99
N ALA A 81 16.72 15.42 12.76
CA ALA A 81 16.76 16.79 12.26
C ALA A 81 15.74 17.71 12.93
N ILE A 82 14.55 17.21 13.32
CA ILE A 82 13.48 18.04 13.92
C ILE A 82 13.65 18.30 15.42
N ARG A 83 14.75 17.85 16.04
CA ARG A 83 15.01 18.10 17.46
C ARG A 83 15.12 19.59 17.74
N SER A 84 14.56 20.02 18.86
CA SER A 84 14.73 21.36 19.40
C SER A 84 16.17 21.54 19.87
N ASP A 85 16.81 22.63 19.44
CA ASP A 85 18.11 23.04 19.94
C ASP A 85 17.91 24.03 21.09
N ARG A 86 18.48 23.73 22.27
CA ARG A 86 18.39 24.61 23.45
C ARG A 86 19.16 25.92 23.22
N ASN A 87 20.22 25.88 22.43
CA ASN A 87 21.05 27.04 22.13
C ASN A 87 20.42 27.91 21.02
N ASN A 88 19.49 27.35 20.24
CA ASN A 88 18.77 28.08 19.19
C ASN A 88 17.28 27.70 19.16
N PRO A 89 16.44 28.34 20.00
CA PRO A 89 15.00 28.07 20.05
C PRO A 89 14.25 28.37 18.75
N GLN A 90 14.82 29.20 17.86
CA GLN A 90 14.24 29.54 16.55
C GLN A 90 14.73 28.62 15.43
N LYS A 91 15.46 27.54 15.77
CA LYS A 91 16.00 26.61 14.81
C LYS A 91 14.88 25.90 14.05
N THR A 92 14.92 26.06 12.74
CA THR A 92 14.14 25.28 11.79
C THR A 92 15.03 24.29 11.04
N ALA A 93 14.44 23.22 10.52
CA ALA A 93 15.16 22.20 9.77
C ALA A 93 14.46 21.89 8.44
N ASN A 94 15.21 21.96 7.34
CA ASN A 94 14.72 21.55 6.02
C ASN A 94 15.01 20.07 5.77
N ILE A 95 14.00 19.31 5.36
CA ILE A 95 14.14 17.89 5.02
C ILE A 95 13.89 17.73 3.53
N TRP A 96 14.93 17.39 2.80
CA TRP A 96 14.91 17.24 1.35
C TRP A 96 14.72 15.79 0.95
N HIS A 97 13.71 15.57 0.11
CA HIS A 97 13.47 14.33 -0.60
C HIS A 97 13.81 14.53 -2.07
N LEU A 98 14.81 13.81 -2.56
CA LEU A 98 15.14 13.83 -3.98
C LEU A 98 14.20 12.87 -4.72
N VAL A 99 13.72 13.31 -5.88
CA VAL A 99 12.83 12.54 -6.75
C VAL A 99 13.34 12.61 -8.17
N THR A 100 13.29 11.49 -8.87
CA THR A 100 13.54 11.45 -10.31
C THR A 100 12.21 11.33 -11.04
N ILE A 101 12.09 12.01 -12.18
CA ILE A 101 10.90 12.00 -13.03
C ILE A 101 11.32 11.49 -14.40
N GLU A 102 10.59 10.51 -14.93
CA GLU A 102 10.85 9.95 -16.24
C GLU A 102 10.33 10.89 -17.34
N PRO A 103 11.17 11.31 -18.32
CA PRO A 103 10.71 12.17 -19.39
C PRO A 103 9.68 11.45 -20.28
N GLU A 104 8.60 12.14 -20.66
CA GLU A 104 7.52 11.60 -21.52
C GLU A 104 8.03 10.93 -22.81
N ARG A 105 9.20 11.35 -23.32
CA ARG A 105 9.84 10.82 -24.53
C ARG A 105 10.22 9.33 -24.44
N TYR A 106 10.41 8.80 -23.24
CA TYR A 106 10.73 7.38 -23.02
C TYR A 106 9.48 6.50 -22.83
N ILE A 107 8.27 7.09 -22.74
CA ILE A 107 6.99 6.38 -22.78
C ILE A 107 6.64 6.14 -24.26
N SER A 108 7.47 5.35 -24.93
CA SER A 108 7.43 5.12 -26.37
C SER A 108 6.45 4.03 -26.79
N ASP A 109 5.84 3.29 -25.86
CA ASP A 109 4.95 2.20 -26.23
C ASP A 109 3.51 2.70 -26.39
N GLN A 110 3.04 2.78 -27.64
CA GLN A 110 1.61 3.00 -27.93
C GLN A 110 0.73 1.94 -27.24
N LEU A 111 1.27 0.75 -26.94
CA LEU A 111 0.63 -0.29 -26.13
C LEU A 111 0.44 0.12 -24.67
N LEU A 112 1.41 0.80 -24.03
CA LEU A 112 1.27 1.31 -22.66
C LEU A 112 0.27 2.45 -22.57
N LYS A 113 0.22 3.33 -23.58
CA LYS A 113 -0.79 4.40 -23.65
C LYS A 113 -2.21 3.86 -23.89
N LYS A 114 -2.37 2.85 -24.75
CA LYS A 114 -3.66 2.16 -24.95
C LYS A 114 -4.07 1.33 -23.73
N ALA A 115 -3.12 0.68 -23.06
CA ALA A 115 -3.37 0.00 -21.80
C ALA A 115 -3.81 0.98 -20.72
N ALA A 116 -3.15 2.14 -20.57
CA ALA A 116 -3.57 3.18 -19.62
C ALA A 116 -5.02 3.65 -19.85
N PHE A 117 -5.46 3.75 -21.11
CA PHE A 117 -6.85 4.07 -21.47
C PHE A 117 -7.84 2.95 -21.11
N VAL A 118 -7.44 1.68 -21.22
CA VAL A 118 -8.30 0.51 -20.90
C VAL A 118 -8.33 0.19 -19.39
N PHE A 119 -7.26 0.48 -18.65
CA PHE A 119 -7.12 0.13 -17.23
C PHE A 119 -7.68 1.18 -16.26
N SER A 120 -8.23 2.31 -16.74
CA SER A 120 -8.74 3.42 -15.90
C SER A 120 -7.81 3.78 -14.74
N SER A 121 -6.52 3.51 -14.90
CA SER A 121 -5.47 3.90 -13.97
C SER A 121 -4.76 5.01 -14.70
N PRO A 122 -4.66 6.22 -14.12
CA PRO A 122 -3.71 7.17 -14.61
C PRO A 122 -2.36 6.52 -14.30
N ILE A 123 -1.81 5.77 -15.25
CA ILE A 123 -0.38 5.49 -15.31
C ILE A 123 0.18 6.88 -15.60
N LEU A 124 0.27 7.69 -14.54
CA LEU A 124 0.85 9.01 -14.61
C LEU A 124 2.26 8.78 -15.11
N ALA A 125 2.58 9.49 -16.18
CA ALA A 125 3.87 9.55 -16.84
C ALA A 125 4.98 10.14 -15.93
N GLU A 126 4.96 9.81 -14.64
CA GLU A 126 5.70 10.50 -13.57
C GLU A 126 6.77 9.60 -12.93
N GLY A 127 6.80 8.29 -13.26
CA GLY A 127 7.84 7.35 -12.86
C GLY A 127 7.65 6.75 -11.46
N THR A 128 8.32 5.62 -11.20
CA THR A 128 8.19 4.86 -9.92
C THR A 128 8.62 5.70 -8.71
N ASP A 129 9.63 6.57 -8.87
CA ASP A 129 10.15 7.43 -7.80
C ASP A 129 9.13 8.49 -7.34
N TYR A 130 8.37 9.07 -8.26
CA TYR A 130 7.35 10.07 -7.94
C TYR A 130 6.16 9.45 -7.19
N GLU A 131 5.71 8.26 -7.59
CA GLU A 131 4.67 7.53 -6.84
C GLU A 131 5.11 7.21 -5.40
N LEU A 132 6.37 6.82 -5.22
CA LEU A 132 6.94 6.55 -3.89
C LEU A 132 7.04 7.83 -3.05
N LEU A 133 7.37 8.96 -3.67
CA LEU A 133 7.35 10.28 -3.03
C LEU A 133 5.93 10.64 -2.58
N GLU A 134 4.94 10.54 -3.46
CA GLU A 134 3.55 10.88 -3.17
C GLU A 134 3.04 10.06 -1.97
N ARG A 135 3.21 8.73 -2.01
CA ARG A 135 2.85 7.83 -0.90
C ARG A 135 3.53 8.22 0.40
N ARG A 136 4.81 8.61 0.35
CA ARG A 136 5.56 9.01 1.55
C ARG A 136 5.02 10.31 2.13
N PHE A 137 4.71 11.30 1.30
CA PHE A 137 4.22 12.60 1.75
C PHE A 137 2.84 12.53 2.40
N LEU A 138 2.00 11.53 2.05
CA LEU A 138 0.73 11.26 2.76
C LEU A 138 0.91 10.99 4.26
N THR A 139 2.11 10.60 4.69
CA THR A 139 2.39 10.30 6.11
C THR A 139 2.92 11.50 6.88
N PHE A 140 3.21 12.62 6.21
CA PHE A 140 3.84 13.80 6.80
C PHE A 140 2.84 14.95 6.86
N TYR A 141 2.51 15.36 8.08
CA TYR A 141 1.77 16.59 8.34
C TYR A 141 2.73 17.77 8.39
N ALA A 142 2.38 18.83 7.67
CA ALA A 142 3.03 20.12 7.78
C ALA A 142 2.13 21.21 7.20
N PRO A 143 2.38 22.49 7.53
CA PRO A 143 1.72 23.61 6.92
C PRO A 143 1.69 23.48 5.39
N SER A 144 0.54 23.78 4.83
CA SER A 144 0.39 24.13 3.42
C SER A 144 1.16 25.41 3.11
N PHE A 145 1.54 25.60 1.85
CA PHE A 145 2.27 26.80 1.42
C PHE A 145 1.39 28.06 1.36
N ASP A 146 0.07 27.91 1.38
CA ASP A 146 -0.88 29.03 1.59
C ASP A 146 -0.93 29.49 3.07
N GLY A 147 -0.49 28.64 4.01
CA GLY A 147 -0.34 28.97 5.42
C GLY A 147 -1.62 28.96 6.23
N GLU A 148 -2.70 28.40 5.69
CA GLU A 148 -4.01 28.38 6.34
C GLU A 148 -4.26 27.07 7.10
N THR A 149 -3.69 25.94 6.66
CA THR A 149 -4.05 24.60 7.15
C THR A 149 -2.82 23.70 7.41
N ILE A 150 -2.99 22.68 8.26
CA ILE A 150 -2.01 21.59 8.39
C ILE A 150 -2.50 20.40 7.60
N GLU A 151 -1.83 20.11 6.50
CA GLU A 151 -2.23 19.06 5.57
C GLU A 151 -1.18 17.94 5.49
N ASN A 152 -1.61 16.77 5.04
CA ASN A 152 -0.73 15.70 4.60
C ASN A 152 -0.70 15.60 3.08
N GLY A 153 0.33 14.95 2.54
CA GLY A 153 0.45 14.75 1.09
C GLY A 153 1.32 15.78 0.40
N LEU A 154 1.49 15.57 -0.91
CA LEU A 154 2.29 16.45 -1.76
C LEU A 154 1.50 17.70 -2.18
N GLN A 155 0.17 17.62 -2.13
CA GLN A 155 -0.78 18.65 -2.56
C GLN A 155 -0.62 19.96 -1.80
N ARG A 156 -0.24 19.88 -0.52
CA ARG A 156 0.08 21.04 0.33
C ARG A 156 1.24 21.90 -0.21
N LEU A 157 2.08 21.31 -1.07
CA LEU A 157 3.15 22.00 -1.79
C LEU A 157 2.60 22.49 -3.15
N SER A 158 1.95 23.65 -3.14
CA SER A 158 1.27 24.24 -4.31
C SER A 158 2.18 24.45 -5.55
N ILE A 159 3.50 24.37 -5.35
CA ILE A 159 4.55 24.54 -6.38
C ILE A 159 4.73 23.30 -7.25
N ILE A 160 4.50 22.10 -6.71
CA ILE A 160 4.77 20.83 -7.41
C ILE A 160 3.52 20.46 -8.20
N LYS A 161 3.47 20.89 -9.46
CA LYS A 161 2.34 20.64 -10.36
C LYS A 161 2.84 20.28 -11.77
N PRO A 162 2.15 19.38 -12.48
CA PRO A 162 2.43 19.10 -13.89
C PRO A 162 2.20 20.36 -14.75
N PRO A 163 2.84 20.47 -15.92
CA PRO A 163 3.67 19.45 -16.58
C PRO A 163 5.11 19.37 -16.02
N PHE A 164 5.69 18.17 -15.94
CA PHE A 164 7.05 17.94 -15.45
C PHE A 164 8.10 17.97 -16.58
N ASP A 165 8.09 19.05 -17.37
CA ASP A 165 9.15 19.31 -18.34
C ASP A 165 10.43 19.84 -17.67
N GLN A 166 11.56 19.81 -18.38
CA GLN A 166 12.85 20.23 -17.84
C GLN A 166 12.82 21.68 -17.32
N ARG A 167 12.09 22.57 -18.00
CA ARG A 167 12.00 23.99 -17.65
C ARG A 167 11.20 24.19 -16.36
N ASN A 168 10.09 23.49 -16.21
CA ASN A 168 9.24 23.56 -15.03
C ASN A 168 9.90 22.87 -13.84
N ILE A 169 10.61 21.75 -14.03
CA ILE A 169 11.43 21.13 -12.97
C ILE A 169 12.49 22.10 -12.46
N GLN A 170 13.21 22.80 -13.33
CA GLN A 170 14.16 23.84 -12.92
C GLN A 170 13.47 24.97 -12.13
N LYS A 171 12.28 25.40 -12.56
CA LYS A 171 11.48 26.41 -11.87
C LYS A 171 11.03 25.94 -10.47
N ILE A 172 10.59 24.68 -10.35
CA ILE A 172 10.22 24.05 -9.08
C ILE A 172 11.44 24.02 -8.16
N ASN A 173 12.59 23.54 -8.65
CA ASN A 173 13.83 23.48 -7.87
C ASN A 173 14.27 24.87 -7.37
N SER A 174 14.25 25.89 -8.24
CA SER A 174 14.59 27.27 -7.85
C SER A 174 13.68 27.76 -6.73
N LYS A 175 12.36 27.61 -6.89
CA LYS A 175 11.39 28.03 -5.87
C LYS A 175 11.59 27.28 -4.54
N MET A 176 11.83 25.97 -4.59
CA MET A 176 12.08 25.16 -3.39
C MET A 176 13.35 25.62 -2.67
N ILE A 177 14.40 25.97 -3.40
CA ILE A 177 15.64 26.53 -2.84
C ILE A 177 15.37 27.89 -2.18
N ASP A 178 14.57 28.76 -2.80
CA ASP A 178 14.24 30.07 -2.24
C ASP A 178 13.40 29.95 -0.97
N HIS A 179 12.40 29.06 -0.95
CA HIS A 179 11.65 28.72 0.28
C HIS A 179 12.56 28.17 1.38
N ALA A 180 13.57 27.37 1.04
CA ALA A 180 14.49 26.79 2.02
C ALA A 180 15.46 27.82 2.63
N LYS A 181 15.76 28.91 1.92
CA LYS A 181 16.59 30.02 2.44
C LYS A 181 15.87 30.80 3.52
N ASP A 182 14.56 31.01 3.39
CA ASP A 182 13.77 31.79 4.37
C ASP A 182 13.33 30.95 5.57
N ARG A 183 14.28 30.73 6.47
CA ARG A 183 14.07 29.99 7.72
C ARG A 183 13.14 30.73 8.69
N SER A 184 13.10 32.06 8.60
CA SER A 184 12.29 32.90 9.48
C SER A 184 10.82 32.81 9.13
N ALA A 185 10.48 32.84 7.83
CA ALA A 185 9.13 32.63 7.35
C ALA A 185 8.61 31.24 7.74
N MET A 186 9.42 30.19 7.59
CA MET A 186 9.03 28.84 8.03
C MET A 186 8.74 28.80 9.55
N ALA A 187 9.57 29.44 10.38
CA ALA A 187 9.31 29.48 11.83
C ALA A 187 8.00 30.24 12.15
N ASN A 188 7.76 31.35 11.48
CA ASN A 188 6.55 32.16 11.65
C ASN A 188 5.29 31.44 11.16
N LEU A 189 5.39 30.69 10.05
CA LEU A 189 4.30 29.86 9.52
C LEU A 189 3.84 28.83 10.55
N TRP A 190 4.78 28.08 11.13
CA TRP A 190 4.47 27.12 12.18
C TRP A 190 3.89 27.79 13.43
N LYS A 191 4.44 28.91 13.87
CA LYS A 191 3.91 29.64 15.04
C LYS A 191 2.51 30.21 14.79
N GLY A 192 2.26 30.76 13.60
CA GLY A 192 0.97 31.34 13.22
C GLY A 192 -0.14 30.30 13.33
N ILE A 193 0.05 29.16 12.67
CA ILE A 193 -0.94 28.07 12.65
C ILE A 193 -1.14 27.42 14.03
N LEU A 194 -0.10 27.36 14.87
CA LEU A 194 -0.19 26.74 16.21
C LEU A 194 -0.72 27.69 17.28
N ASN A 195 -0.52 29.00 17.14
CA ASN A 195 -1.00 30.00 18.10
C ASN A 195 -2.47 30.38 17.87
N ASP A 196 -3.01 30.15 16.67
CA ASP A 196 -4.44 30.33 16.37
C ASP A 196 -5.24 29.15 16.98
N GLN A 197 -5.40 29.18 18.30
CA GLN A 197 -6.03 28.09 19.04
C GLN A 197 -7.54 28.07 18.86
N SER A 198 -7.99 27.24 17.92
CA SER A 198 -9.18 26.40 18.09
C SER A 198 -9.17 25.26 17.06
N ASN A 199 -8.42 24.19 17.36
CA ASN A 199 -8.18 23.04 16.47
C ASN A 199 -7.69 23.48 15.08
N PRO A 200 -6.38 23.40 14.76
CA PRO A 200 -5.99 23.49 13.35
C PRO A 200 -6.88 22.49 12.59
N GLU A 201 -7.62 22.93 11.58
CA GLU A 201 -8.34 22.02 10.71
C GLU A 201 -7.28 21.13 10.08
N ILE A 202 -7.08 19.95 10.68
CA ILE A 202 -6.21 18.93 10.13
C ILE A 202 -7.01 18.36 8.97
N ILE A 203 -6.92 19.04 7.83
CA ILE A 203 -7.50 18.55 6.58
C ILE A 203 -6.59 17.42 6.13
N SER A 204 -6.87 16.21 6.62
CA SER A 204 -6.27 15.01 6.05
C SER A 204 -6.93 14.75 4.71
N LEU A 205 -6.40 15.35 3.64
CA LEU A 205 -6.81 15.08 2.26
C LEU A 205 -6.64 13.60 1.88
N SER A 206 -5.94 12.82 2.70
CA SER A 206 -5.96 11.36 2.65
C SER A 206 -6.10 10.76 4.05
N GLU A 207 -7.28 10.91 4.63
CA GLU A 207 -7.70 10.07 5.77
C GLU A 207 -7.76 8.57 5.42
N ILE A 208 -7.69 8.30 4.11
CA ILE A 208 -7.70 6.99 3.49
C ILE A 208 -6.25 6.64 3.16
N PRO A 209 -5.55 5.75 3.88
CA PRO A 209 -4.45 5.04 3.27
C PRO A 209 -5.01 4.34 2.03
N LYS A 210 -4.74 4.88 0.83
CA LYS A 210 -5.17 4.31 -0.45
C LYS A 210 -4.49 2.97 -0.64
N HIS A 211 -4.99 1.94 0.02
CA HIS A 211 -4.64 0.58 -0.36
C HIS A 211 -5.54 0.23 -1.52
N ARG A 212 -5.02 0.44 -2.73
CA ARG A 212 -5.66 -0.04 -3.94
C ARG A 212 -5.70 -1.56 -3.83
N VAL A 213 -6.87 -2.10 -3.53
CA VAL A 213 -7.14 -3.51 -3.78
C VAL A 213 -7.46 -3.56 -5.26
N GLU A 214 -6.42 -3.78 -6.08
CA GLU A 214 -6.59 -3.93 -7.53
C GLU A 214 -7.60 -5.06 -7.74
N THR A 215 -8.80 -4.73 -8.26
CA THR A 215 -9.84 -5.73 -8.44
C THR A 215 -9.56 -6.56 -9.68
N SER A 216 -8.58 -7.43 -9.55
CA SER A 216 -8.34 -8.60 -10.40
C SER A 216 -9.52 -9.58 -10.41
N PHE A 217 -10.58 -9.27 -9.66
CA PHE A 217 -11.80 -10.04 -9.59
C PHE A 217 -12.56 -10.15 -10.91
N LEU A 218 -12.47 -9.11 -11.75
CA LEU A 218 -13.21 -9.06 -13.00
C LEU A 218 -12.67 -10.02 -14.06
N TYR A 219 -11.36 -10.29 -14.11
CA TYR A 219 -10.75 -11.07 -15.19
C TYR A 219 -11.05 -12.57 -15.08
N VAL A 220 -10.88 -13.17 -13.90
CA VAL A 220 -11.21 -14.60 -13.70
C VAL A 220 -12.72 -14.81 -13.81
N ASN A 221 -13.52 -13.85 -13.34
CA ASN A 221 -14.97 -13.92 -13.48
C ASN A 221 -15.39 -13.76 -14.94
N ALA A 222 -14.81 -12.83 -15.69
CA ALA A 222 -15.04 -12.67 -17.12
C ALA A 222 -14.68 -13.94 -17.91
N LEU A 223 -13.57 -14.60 -17.57
CA LEU A 223 -13.16 -15.85 -18.20
C LEU A 223 -14.09 -17.02 -17.85
N ASN A 224 -14.56 -17.10 -16.60
CA ASN A 224 -15.58 -18.06 -16.21
C ASN A 224 -16.92 -17.78 -16.89
N PHE A 225 -17.32 -16.51 -17.03
CA PHE A 225 -18.51 -16.11 -17.77
C PHE A 225 -18.38 -16.44 -19.26
N SER A 226 -17.22 -16.21 -19.88
CA SER A 226 -16.99 -16.58 -21.29
C SER A 226 -17.02 -18.10 -21.49
N MET A 227 -16.51 -18.88 -20.54
CA MET A 227 -16.61 -20.35 -20.58
C MET A 227 -18.06 -20.85 -20.43
N ILE A 228 -18.86 -20.21 -19.56
CA ILE A 228 -20.30 -20.52 -19.42
C ILE A 228 -21.04 -20.19 -20.71
N ILE A 229 -20.76 -19.03 -21.33
CA ILE A 229 -21.34 -18.63 -22.62
C ILE A 229 -20.96 -19.63 -23.72
N LEU A 230 -19.72 -20.11 -23.75
CA LEU A 230 -19.27 -21.10 -24.73
C LEU A 230 -19.96 -22.47 -24.54
N MET A 231 -20.02 -22.98 -23.29
CA MET A 231 -20.75 -24.21 -22.99
C MET A 231 -22.23 -24.11 -23.37
N MET A 232 -22.81 -22.92 -23.18
CA MET A 232 -24.18 -22.64 -23.56
C MET A 232 -24.38 -22.65 -25.08
N GLN A 233 -23.46 -22.08 -25.86
CA GLN A 233 -23.50 -22.16 -27.32
C GLN A 233 -23.45 -23.62 -27.81
N ILE A 234 -22.64 -24.45 -27.17
CA ILE A 234 -22.56 -25.89 -27.47
C ILE A 234 -23.87 -26.59 -27.11
N ALA A 235 -24.47 -26.26 -25.96
CA ALA A 235 -25.72 -26.87 -25.50
C ALA A 235 -26.93 -26.46 -26.35
N VAL A 236 -26.98 -25.23 -26.86
CA VAL A 236 -28.10 -24.70 -27.67
C VAL A 236 -28.09 -25.24 -29.10
N ARG A 237 -26.91 -25.46 -29.69
CA ARG A 237 -26.75 -25.93 -31.08
C ARG A 237 -27.63 -27.13 -31.48
N PRO A 238 -27.67 -28.25 -30.75
CA PRO A 238 -28.50 -29.40 -31.12
C PRO A 238 -30.00 -29.10 -31.05
N PHE A 239 -30.45 -28.25 -30.13
CA PHE A 239 -31.87 -27.87 -30.03
C PHE A 239 -32.28 -26.94 -31.16
N LEU A 240 -31.38 -26.06 -31.60
CA LEU A 240 -31.60 -25.17 -32.73
C LEU A 240 -31.58 -25.92 -34.07
N SER A 241 -30.68 -26.90 -34.23
CA SER A 241 -30.61 -27.72 -35.45
C SER A 241 -31.83 -28.63 -35.59
N ILE A 242 -32.28 -29.28 -34.50
CA ILE A 242 -33.51 -30.09 -34.50
C ILE A 242 -34.74 -29.27 -34.91
N GLY A 243 -34.81 -27.99 -34.52
CA GLY A 243 -35.93 -27.12 -34.89
C GLY A 243 -35.88 -26.61 -36.32
N LEU A 244 -34.69 -26.28 -36.85
CA LEU A 244 -34.52 -25.71 -38.19
C LEU A 244 -34.50 -26.75 -39.32
N GLU A 245 -34.04 -27.98 -39.03
CA GLU A 245 -33.98 -29.08 -40.02
C GLU A 245 -35.28 -29.89 -40.08
N SER A 246 -36.22 -29.66 -39.16
CA SER A 246 -37.51 -30.34 -39.15
C SER A 246 -38.58 -29.57 -39.93
N ASP A 247 -39.31 -30.25 -40.82
CA ASP A 247 -40.49 -29.69 -41.52
C ASP A 247 -41.73 -29.56 -40.63
N SER A 248 -41.68 -30.03 -39.39
CA SER A 248 -42.82 -30.07 -38.47
C SER A 248 -42.77 -28.93 -37.45
N LEU A 249 -43.86 -28.14 -37.42
CA LEU A 249 -44.04 -26.99 -36.53
C LEU A 249 -43.86 -27.35 -35.05
N SER A 250 -44.22 -28.57 -34.64
CA SER A 250 -44.12 -29.04 -33.26
C SER A 250 -42.66 -29.14 -32.78
N PHE A 251 -41.76 -29.63 -33.65
CA PHE A 251 -40.34 -29.73 -33.32
C PHE A 251 -39.66 -28.36 -33.26
N PHE A 252 -40.05 -27.44 -34.16
CA PHE A 252 -39.63 -26.05 -34.10
C PHE A 252 -40.04 -25.36 -32.79
N LEU A 253 -41.30 -25.51 -32.37
CA LEU A 253 -41.81 -24.93 -31.13
C LEU A 253 -41.10 -25.52 -29.89
N ILE A 254 -40.89 -26.83 -29.82
CA ILE A 254 -40.19 -27.48 -28.71
C ILE A 254 -38.72 -27.04 -28.65
N GLY A 255 -38.02 -26.98 -29.79
CA GLY A 255 -36.63 -26.51 -29.86
C GLY A 255 -36.48 -25.04 -29.43
N SER A 256 -37.42 -24.18 -29.85
CA SER A 256 -37.44 -22.77 -29.44
C SER A 256 -37.68 -22.59 -27.93
N LEU A 257 -38.62 -23.35 -27.36
CA LEU A 257 -38.95 -23.29 -25.94
C LEU A 257 -37.79 -23.79 -25.06
N MET A 258 -37.14 -24.89 -25.46
CA MET A 258 -35.94 -25.43 -24.80
C MET A 258 -34.78 -24.43 -24.82
N THR A 259 -34.60 -23.73 -25.94
CA THR A 259 -33.57 -22.69 -26.10
C THR A 259 -33.84 -21.50 -25.17
N ILE A 260 -35.08 -21.00 -25.14
CA ILE A 260 -35.49 -19.90 -24.24
C ILE A 260 -35.31 -20.31 -22.77
N ALA A 261 -35.70 -21.54 -22.40
CA ALA A 261 -35.53 -22.06 -21.04
C ALA A 261 -34.05 -22.12 -20.61
N LEU A 262 -33.16 -22.55 -21.51
CA LEU A 262 -31.71 -22.53 -21.29
C LEU A 262 -31.19 -21.11 -21.09
N PHE A 263 -31.62 -20.14 -21.91
CA PHE A 263 -31.29 -18.71 -21.76
C PHE A 263 -31.72 -18.12 -20.42
N LEU A 264 -32.94 -18.41 -19.98
CA LEU A 264 -33.44 -17.96 -18.68
C LEU A 264 -32.68 -18.61 -17.51
N LEU A 265 -32.37 -19.90 -17.60
CA LEU A 265 -31.61 -20.62 -16.58
C LEU A 265 -30.18 -20.07 -16.47
N ALA A 266 -29.50 -19.85 -17.61
CA ALA A 266 -28.16 -19.28 -17.64
C ALA A 266 -28.15 -17.85 -17.13
N GLY A 267 -29.12 -17.00 -17.52
CA GLY A 267 -29.27 -15.66 -16.98
C GLY A 267 -29.42 -15.67 -15.46
N LYS A 268 -30.23 -16.59 -14.92
CA LYS A 268 -30.40 -16.77 -13.47
C LYS A 268 -29.12 -17.23 -12.79
N ILE A 269 -28.37 -18.16 -13.39
CA ILE A 269 -27.07 -18.64 -12.88
C ILE A 269 -26.04 -17.51 -12.89
N ILE A 270 -25.95 -16.74 -13.99
CA ILE A 270 -25.03 -15.61 -14.15
C ILE A 270 -25.32 -14.52 -13.11
N VAL A 271 -26.59 -14.16 -12.92
CA VAL A 271 -27.01 -13.15 -11.93
C VAL A 271 -26.77 -13.63 -10.49
N ASN A 272 -27.03 -14.90 -10.18
CA ASN A 272 -26.73 -15.43 -8.85
C ASN A 272 -25.22 -15.52 -8.60
N LEU A 273 -24.44 -15.94 -9.60
CA LEU A 273 -22.99 -16.05 -9.50
C LEU A 273 -22.35 -14.66 -9.33
N SER A 274 -22.79 -13.66 -10.08
CA SER A 274 -22.31 -12.28 -9.95
C SER A 274 -22.66 -11.66 -8.59
N ARG A 275 -23.83 -11.98 -8.03
CA ARG A 275 -24.25 -11.54 -6.69
C ARG A 275 -23.44 -12.22 -5.57
N MET A 276 -23.07 -13.50 -5.72
CA MET A 276 -22.28 -14.24 -4.73
C MET A 276 -20.78 -13.91 -4.79
N LEU A 277 -20.26 -13.46 -5.93
CA LEU A 277 -18.85 -13.10 -6.13
C LEU A 277 -18.55 -11.60 -6.02
N SER A 278 -19.49 -10.75 -5.61
CA SER A 278 -19.25 -9.30 -5.51
C SER A 278 -18.08 -9.01 -4.55
N PRO A 279 -16.92 -8.53 -5.06
CA PRO A 279 -15.72 -8.31 -4.26
C PRO A 279 -15.94 -7.26 -3.18
N VAL A 280 -16.77 -6.25 -3.48
CA VAL A 280 -17.12 -5.15 -2.59
C VAL A 280 -17.76 -5.67 -1.30
N LYS A 281 -18.74 -6.57 -1.40
CA LYS A 281 -19.40 -7.15 -0.22
C LYS A 281 -18.42 -7.99 0.61
N THR A 282 -17.57 -8.76 -0.06
CA THR A 282 -16.58 -9.61 0.61
C THR A 282 -15.56 -8.75 1.37
N ILE A 283 -14.98 -7.74 0.72
CA ILE A 283 -14.02 -6.82 1.33
C ILE A 283 -14.71 -6.02 2.45
N LYS A 284 -15.97 -5.63 2.29
CA LYS A 284 -16.73 -4.93 3.33
C LYS A 284 -16.81 -5.76 4.60
N ILE A 285 -17.24 -7.02 4.47
CA ILE A 285 -17.38 -7.92 5.60
C ILE A 285 -16.01 -8.24 6.23
N LEU A 286 -14.99 -8.52 5.42
CA LEU A 286 -13.64 -8.79 5.93
C LEU A 286 -13.07 -7.58 6.69
N GLY A 287 -13.24 -6.37 6.16
CA GLY A 287 -12.78 -5.16 6.84
C GLY A 287 -13.56 -4.84 8.10
N ASP A 288 -14.87 -5.07 8.12
CA ASP A 288 -15.64 -4.95 9.36
C ASP A 288 -15.18 -5.99 10.40
N CYS A 289 -14.89 -7.24 10.01
CA CYS A 289 -14.34 -8.25 10.93
C CYS A 289 -12.96 -7.86 11.48
N ILE A 290 -12.08 -7.31 10.64
CA ILE A 290 -10.75 -6.84 11.08
C ILE A 290 -10.90 -5.66 12.04
N LEU A 291 -11.78 -4.70 11.75
CA LEU A 291 -12.05 -3.57 12.63
C LEU A 291 -12.55 -4.05 14.00
N ASP A 292 -13.60 -4.89 14.02
CA ASP A 292 -14.16 -5.43 15.26
C ASP A 292 -13.10 -6.21 16.06
N SER A 293 -12.26 -6.99 15.37
CA SER A 293 -11.18 -7.74 16.03
C SER A 293 -10.12 -6.83 16.63
N LEU A 294 -9.73 -5.76 15.94
CA LEU A 294 -8.74 -4.81 16.44
C LEU A 294 -9.27 -3.97 17.61
N ILE A 295 -10.58 -3.70 17.64
CA ILE A 295 -11.26 -3.07 18.78
C ILE A 295 -11.24 -4.02 19.99
N ASP A 296 -11.62 -5.29 19.80
CA ASP A 296 -11.64 -6.29 20.88
C ASP A 296 -10.23 -6.55 21.44
N LEU A 297 -9.20 -6.43 20.60
CA LEU A 297 -7.80 -6.55 21.00
C LEU A 297 -7.26 -5.29 21.72
N GLY A 298 -8.00 -4.19 21.72
CA GLY A 298 -7.58 -2.89 22.27
C GLY A 298 -6.55 -2.14 21.41
N GLU A 299 -6.32 -2.59 20.18
CA GLU A 299 -5.42 -1.93 19.21
C GLU A 299 -6.08 -0.70 18.56
N ILE A 300 -7.42 -0.68 18.51
CA ILE A 300 -8.23 0.48 18.14
C ILE A 300 -9.12 0.86 19.32
N THR A 301 -8.93 2.06 19.84
CA THR A 301 -9.64 2.62 21.00
C THR A 301 -10.61 3.73 20.62
N SER A 302 -10.48 4.28 19.41
CA SER A 302 -11.38 5.31 18.87
C SER A 302 -12.83 4.84 18.77
N ARG A 303 -13.71 5.39 19.62
CA ARG A 303 -15.14 4.99 19.71
C ARG A 303 -15.96 5.25 18.45
N LYS A 304 -15.55 6.20 17.61
CA LYS A 304 -16.25 6.56 16.36
C LYS A 304 -15.64 5.91 15.12
N ALA A 305 -14.56 5.15 15.28
CA ALA A 305 -13.84 4.56 14.16
C ALA A 305 -14.79 3.73 13.28
N ARG A 306 -14.81 4.01 11.98
CA ARG A 306 -15.65 3.27 11.04
C ARG A 306 -14.92 2.92 9.75
N PHE A 307 -15.20 1.72 9.26
CA PHE A 307 -14.67 1.23 8.01
C PHE A 307 -15.52 1.69 6.83
N VAL A 308 -14.88 2.33 5.84
CA VAL A 308 -15.53 2.84 4.62
C VAL A 308 -14.87 2.25 3.39
N LEU A 309 -15.71 1.91 2.40
CA LEU A 309 -15.28 1.56 1.06
C LEU A 309 -15.66 2.69 0.10
N LYS A 310 -14.69 3.13 -0.71
CA LYS A 310 -14.94 3.94 -1.90
C LYS A 310 -14.75 3.04 -3.12
N THR A 311 -15.67 3.14 -4.06
CA THR A 311 -15.68 2.32 -5.27
C THR A 311 -15.84 3.26 -6.44
N ASP A 312 -15.03 3.08 -7.49
CA ASP A 312 -15.19 3.86 -8.72
C ASP A 312 -16.51 3.49 -9.43
N ARG A 313 -16.99 4.32 -10.36
CA ARG A 313 -18.27 4.16 -11.08
C ARG A 313 -18.43 2.78 -11.73
N GLU A 314 -17.33 2.12 -12.07
CA GLU A 314 -17.30 0.79 -12.69
C GLU A 314 -16.89 -0.36 -11.75
N SER A 315 -16.67 -0.09 -10.45
CA SER A 315 -16.22 -1.08 -9.46
C SER A 315 -14.89 -1.78 -9.76
N VAL A 316 -14.07 -1.19 -10.63
CA VAL A 316 -12.76 -1.71 -11.05
C VAL A 316 -11.67 -1.48 -9.99
N ASN A 317 -11.82 -0.45 -9.15
CA ASN A 317 -10.93 -0.19 -8.02
C ASN A 317 -11.75 -0.02 -6.75
N ILE A 318 -11.36 -0.73 -5.69
CA ILE A 318 -11.96 -0.62 -4.36
C ILE A 318 -10.89 -0.04 -3.44
N ASP A 319 -11.14 1.19 -3.00
CA ASP A 319 -10.35 1.83 -1.96
C ASP A 319 -11.01 1.57 -0.61
N CYS A 320 -10.22 1.14 0.37
CA CYS A 320 -10.68 0.80 1.70
C CYS A 320 -9.95 1.63 2.76
N ALA A 321 -10.67 2.13 3.76
CA ALA A 321 -10.06 2.95 4.81
C ALA A 321 -10.87 2.98 6.11
N LEU A 322 -10.15 3.36 7.17
CA LEU A 322 -10.71 3.67 8.47
C LEU A 322 -10.80 5.19 8.62
N ILE A 323 -11.98 5.71 8.93
CA ILE A 323 -12.19 7.13 9.24
C ILE A 323 -12.56 7.30 10.72
N ASP A 324 -12.52 8.53 11.22
CA ASP A 324 -12.84 8.86 12.63
C ASP A 324 -11.96 8.13 13.65
N ALA A 325 -10.70 7.86 13.29
CA ALA A 325 -9.68 7.20 14.11
C ALA A 325 -8.35 7.96 14.06
N THR A 326 -7.45 7.68 15.00
CA THR A 326 -6.11 8.28 15.00
C THR A 326 -5.28 7.79 13.82
N THR A 327 -4.28 8.57 13.39
CA THR A 327 -3.37 8.18 12.30
C THR A 327 -2.68 6.83 12.57
N TYR A 328 -2.36 6.55 13.84
CA TYR A 328 -1.77 5.29 14.25
C TYR A 328 -2.72 4.11 14.01
N GLU A 329 -3.96 4.20 14.49
CA GLU A 329 -5.00 3.19 14.31
C GLU A 329 -5.35 2.97 12.82
N LYS A 330 -5.42 4.05 12.04
CA LYS A 330 -5.62 3.99 10.59
C LYS A 330 -4.54 3.18 9.90
N ASN A 331 -3.28 3.38 10.27
CA ASN A 331 -2.15 2.62 9.72
C ASN A 331 -2.16 1.15 10.14
N ILE A 332 -2.47 0.85 11.41
CA ILE A 332 -2.63 -0.53 11.89
C ILE A 332 -3.70 -1.26 11.08
N PHE A 333 -4.88 -0.66 10.97
CA PHE A 333 -6.00 -1.23 10.22
C PHE A 333 -5.62 -1.47 8.76
N ALA A 334 -5.02 -0.47 8.11
CA ALA A 334 -4.62 -0.57 6.71
C ALA A 334 -3.56 -1.65 6.48
N GLN A 335 -2.58 -1.76 7.37
CA GLN A 335 -1.58 -2.83 7.32
C GLN A 335 -2.24 -4.20 7.49
N ALA A 336 -3.14 -4.35 8.47
CA ALA A 336 -3.84 -5.62 8.69
C ALA A 336 -4.69 -6.02 7.48
N MET A 337 -5.40 -5.06 6.88
CA MET A 337 -6.17 -5.29 5.65
C MET A 337 -5.28 -5.64 4.45
N SER A 338 -4.15 -4.95 4.30
CA SER A 338 -3.15 -5.23 3.27
C SER A 338 -2.64 -6.66 3.38
N GLU A 339 -2.23 -7.08 4.57
CA GLU A 339 -1.69 -8.42 4.82
C GLU A 339 -2.76 -9.50 4.61
N LEU A 340 -4.01 -9.27 5.03
CA LEU A 340 -5.12 -10.19 4.80
C LEU A 340 -5.40 -10.43 3.31
N LEU A 341 -5.34 -9.38 2.51
CA LEU A 341 -5.62 -9.38 1.07
C LEU A 341 -4.37 -9.62 0.21
N SER A 342 -3.20 -9.74 0.83
CA SER A 342 -1.94 -10.05 0.16
C SER A 342 -1.87 -11.52 -0.25
N SER A 343 -0.99 -11.83 -1.20
CA SER A 343 -0.77 -13.21 -1.60
C SER A 343 -0.22 -14.05 -0.44
N ILE A 344 -0.73 -15.27 -0.34
CA ILE A 344 -0.37 -16.17 0.74
C ILE A 344 1.05 -16.67 0.46
N GLU A 345 2.05 -16.06 1.08
CA GLU A 345 3.42 -16.57 1.05
C GLU A 345 3.69 -17.43 2.27
N ASN A 346 4.17 -16.87 3.38
CA ASN A 346 4.54 -17.62 4.57
C ASN A 346 3.90 -17.09 5.88
N PRO A 347 2.56 -16.87 5.90
CA PRO A 347 1.89 -16.38 7.10
C PRO A 347 1.92 -17.45 8.20
N ARG A 348 1.89 -17.04 9.48
CA ARG A 348 1.90 -17.97 10.62
C ARG A 348 0.59 -18.77 10.75
N TYR A 349 -0.52 -18.16 10.35
CA TYR A 349 -1.84 -18.78 10.28
C TYR A 349 -2.49 -18.45 8.93
N VAL A 350 -3.30 -19.38 8.43
CA VAL A 350 -4.13 -19.19 7.23
C VAL A 350 -5.57 -19.49 7.58
N PHE A 351 -6.49 -18.63 7.13
CA PHE A 351 -7.93 -18.84 7.21
C PHE A 351 -8.41 -19.47 5.91
N ILE A 352 -9.09 -20.62 5.98
CA ILE A 352 -9.61 -21.32 4.82
C ILE A 352 -11.12 -21.45 4.96
N LYS A 353 -11.89 -20.87 4.03
CA LYS A 353 -13.35 -20.91 4.11
C LYS A 353 -13.86 -22.35 4.01
N GLN A 354 -14.83 -22.69 4.85
CA GLN A 354 -15.50 -23.98 4.81
C GLN A 354 -16.60 -23.96 3.74
N GLY A 355 -16.48 -24.87 2.78
CA GLY A 355 -17.55 -25.18 1.83
C GLY A 355 -18.38 -26.36 2.31
N PHE A 356 -19.58 -26.52 1.76
CA PHE A 356 -20.43 -27.69 1.95
C PHE A 356 -20.76 -28.29 0.58
N LEU A 357 -20.52 -29.59 0.43
CA LEU A 357 -20.92 -30.35 -0.75
C LEU A 357 -21.63 -31.62 -0.26
N LEU A 358 -22.89 -31.82 -0.66
CA LEU A 358 -23.70 -32.97 -0.23
C LEU A 358 -23.73 -33.17 1.32
N GLY A 359 -23.75 -32.06 2.08
CA GLY A 359 -23.75 -32.10 3.55
C GLY A 359 -22.37 -32.34 4.20
N ILE A 360 -21.33 -32.64 3.41
CA ILE A 360 -19.97 -32.87 3.92
C ILE A 360 -19.19 -31.55 3.88
N PRO A 361 -18.59 -31.12 5.01
CA PRO A 361 -17.78 -29.92 5.05
C PRO A 361 -16.41 -30.17 4.39
N PHE A 362 -16.02 -29.30 3.45
CA PHE A 362 -14.71 -29.36 2.81
C PHE A 362 -13.97 -28.02 2.92
N ARG A 363 -12.65 -28.08 2.75
CA ARG A 363 -11.78 -26.90 2.80
C ARG A 363 -11.75 -26.24 1.41
N ASN A 364 -12.37 -25.07 1.28
CA ASN A 364 -12.32 -24.33 0.03
C ASN A 364 -11.00 -23.58 -0.10
N MET A 365 -9.96 -24.25 -0.60
CA MET A 365 -8.62 -23.68 -0.75
C MET A 365 -8.58 -22.43 -1.66
N SER A 366 -9.57 -22.26 -2.55
CA SER A 366 -9.67 -21.06 -3.38
C SER A 366 -10.01 -19.79 -2.59
N GLN A 367 -10.73 -19.95 -1.48
CA GLN A 367 -11.11 -18.87 -0.56
C GLN A 367 -10.26 -18.99 0.71
N SER A 368 -8.96 -18.77 0.54
CA SER A 368 -8.00 -18.72 1.64
C SER A 368 -7.41 -17.32 1.78
N TYR A 369 -7.14 -16.92 3.02
CA TYR A 369 -6.63 -15.60 3.38
C TYR A 369 -5.49 -15.74 4.39
N ALA A 370 -4.47 -14.87 4.26
CA ALA A 370 -3.39 -14.81 5.24
C ALA A 370 -3.89 -14.16 6.54
N CYS A 371 -3.46 -14.68 7.69
CA CYS A 371 -3.74 -14.00 8.96
C CYS A 371 -2.78 -12.80 9.12
N PRO A 372 -3.30 -11.59 9.39
CA PRO A 372 -2.47 -10.40 9.64
C PRO A 372 -1.48 -10.63 10.79
N THR A 373 -0.28 -10.09 10.65
CA THR A 373 0.83 -10.25 11.58
C THR A 373 0.46 -9.82 13.00
N ILE A 374 -0.20 -8.66 13.14
CA ILE A 374 -0.67 -8.13 14.43
C ILE A 374 -1.58 -9.11 15.18
N ILE A 375 -2.45 -9.81 14.45
CA ILE A 375 -3.38 -10.82 14.99
C ILE A 375 -2.67 -12.16 15.19
N SER A 376 -1.74 -12.52 14.30
CA SER A 376 -1.05 -13.83 14.30
C SER A 376 -0.06 -14.02 15.46
N SER A 377 0.19 -12.98 16.27
CA SER A 377 1.12 -12.99 17.39
C SER A 377 0.74 -14.01 18.47
N LYS A 378 -0.57 -14.13 18.76
CA LYS A 378 -1.15 -15.02 19.78
C LYS A 378 -2.28 -15.86 19.18
N LYS A 379 -2.46 -17.09 19.67
CA LYS A 379 -3.50 -18.00 19.16
C LYS A 379 -4.89 -17.46 19.50
N GLU A 380 -5.02 -16.88 20.69
CA GLU A 380 -6.24 -16.28 21.23
C GLU A 380 -6.73 -15.15 20.31
N ASN A 381 -5.81 -14.28 19.85
CA ASN A 381 -6.13 -13.21 18.91
C ASN A 381 -6.63 -13.74 17.56
N VAL A 382 -6.05 -14.84 17.07
CA VAL A 382 -6.48 -15.49 15.82
C VAL A 382 -7.89 -16.07 15.98
N GLU A 383 -8.24 -16.59 17.16
CA GLU A 383 -9.56 -17.12 17.47
C GLU A 383 -10.62 -16.00 17.51
N ILE A 384 -10.30 -14.83 18.06
CA ILE A 384 -11.19 -13.64 18.05
C ILE A 384 -11.58 -13.26 16.61
N LEU A 385 -10.60 -13.15 15.71
CA LEU A 385 -10.88 -12.85 14.31
C LEU A 385 -11.69 -13.98 13.64
N ALA A 386 -11.39 -15.24 13.95
CA ALA A 386 -12.13 -16.36 13.41
C ALA A 386 -13.61 -16.36 13.84
N ASP A 387 -13.90 -15.93 15.07
CA ASP A 387 -15.27 -15.82 15.58
C ASP A 387 -16.05 -14.69 14.91
N HIS A 388 -15.43 -13.54 14.68
CA HIS A 388 -16.01 -12.46 13.87
C HIS A 388 -16.31 -12.91 12.44
N LEU A 389 -15.35 -13.58 11.79
CA LEU A 389 -15.54 -14.16 10.46
C LEU A 389 -16.67 -15.19 10.45
N ARG A 390 -16.71 -16.08 11.46
CA ARG A 390 -17.75 -17.11 11.58
C ARG A 390 -19.15 -16.53 11.66
N ARG A 391 -19.32 -15.43 12.39
CA ARG A 391 -20.61 -14.74 12.53
C ARG A 391 -21.06 -14.07 11.23
N LYS A 392 -20.15 -13.44 10.48
CA LYS A 392 -20.51 -12.61 9.31
C LYS A 392 -20.39 -13.29 7.94
N THR A 393 -19.50 -14.27 7.76
CA THR A 393 -19.22 -14.91 6.44
C THR A 393 -19.35 -16.43 6.42
N GLY A 394 -19.46 -17.08 7.59
CA GLY A 394 -19.52 -18.53 7.75
C GLY A 394 -18.22 -19.13 8.32
N LYS A 395 -18.20 -20.44 8.56
CA LYS A 395 -17.07 -21.10 9.25
C LYS A 395 -15.77 -21.02 8.44
N PHE A 396 -14.67 -20.71 9.11
CA PHE A 396 -13.31 -20.81 8.58
C PHE A 396 -12.52 -21.86 9.36
N PHE A 397 -11.72 -22.65 8.64
CA PHE A 397 -10.69 -23.46 9.24
C PHE A 397 -9.45 -22.60 9.48
N ILE A 398 -9.00 -22.56 10.72
CA ILE A 398 -7.74 -21.92 11.11
C ILE A 398 -6.64 -22.97 10.99
N GLN A 399 -5.63 -22.71 10.17
CA GLN A 399 -4.49 -23.61 10.02
C GLN A 399 -3.19 -22.91 10.44
N TYR A 400 -2.54 -23.45 11.47
CA TYR A 400 -1.16 -23.09 11.80
C TYR A 400 -0.22 -23.69 10.75
N THR A 401 0.68 -22.88 10.20
CA THR A 401 1.45 -23.24 8.99
C THR A 401 2.85 -23.77 9.29
N ARG A 402 3.36 -23.63 10.52
CA ARG A 402 4.74 -24.02 10.86
C ARG A 402 4.91 -25.50 11.20
N SER A 403 3.82 -26.26 11.34
CA SER A 403 3.86 -27.72 11.45
C SER A 403 4.00 -28.38 10.07
N GLU A 404 4.47 -29.63 10.02
CA GLU A 404 4.61 -30.36 8.75
C GLU A 404 3.27 -30.49 8.01
N LYS A 405 2.21 -30.86 8.74
CA LYS A 405 0.83 -30.89 8.23
C LYS A 405 0.37 -29.50 7.76
N GLY A 406 0.71 -28.46 8.51
CA GLY A 406 0.40 -27.07 8.19
C GLY A 406 1.07 -26.58 6.91
N ARG A 407 2.35 -26.93 6.71
CA ARG A 407 3.10 -26.59 5.50
C ARG A 407 2.47 -27.22 4.26
N LYS A 408 2.06 -28.50 4.31
CA LYS A 408 1.36 -29.16 3.19
C LYS A 408 0.09 -28.38 2.79
N ILE A 409 -0.68 -27.91 3.76
CA ILE A 409 -1.90 -27.12 3.51
C ILE A 409 -1.56 -25.72 2.99
N LEU A 410 -0.52 -25.07 3.51
CA LEU A 410 -0.04 -23.79 3.02
C LEU A 410 0.33 -23.86 1.53
N LEU A 411 1.04 -24.91 1.11
CA LEU A 411 1.38 -25.13 -0.30
C LEU A 411 0.12 -25.31 -1.18
N MET A 412 -0.89 -26.02 -0.69
CA MET A 412 -2.17 -26.11 -1.41
C MET A 412 -2.87 -24.75 -1.52
N CYS A 413 -2.83 -23.92 -0.46
CA CYS A 413 -3.39 -22.58 -0.47
C CYS A 413 -2.63 -21.69 -1.47
N ARG A 414 -1.30 -21.71 -1.48
CA ARG A 414 -0.48 -21.00 -2.47
C ARG A 414 -0.88 -21.31 -3.91
N LYS A 415 -1.09 -22.59 -4.22
CA LYS A 415 -1.43 -23.05 -5.58
C LYS A 415 -2.87 -22.73 -5.98
N LYS A 416 -3.82 -22.82 -5.05
CA LYS A 416 -5.27 -22.77 -5.35
C LYS A 416 -5.95 -21.45 -4.97
N SER A 417 -5.37 -20.65 -4.08
CA SER A 417 -5.96 -19.40 -3.60
C SER A 417 -6.24 -18.47 -4.75
N TYR A 418 -7.42 -17.85 -4.70
CA TYR A 418 -7.84 -16.85 -5.66
C TYR A 418 -6.87 -15.66 -5.71
N ILE A 419 -6.41 -15.19 -4.54
CA ILE A 419 -5.49 -14.04 -4.42
C ILE A 419 -4.15 -14.36 -5.12
N ASN A 420 -3.56 -15.53 -4.84
CA ASN A 420 -2.29 -15.93 -5.45
C ASN A 420 -2.41 -16.17 -6.96
N ARG A 421 -3.51 -16.79 -7.42
CA ARG A 421 -3.74 -16.99 -8.86
C ARG A 421 -3.84 -15.65 -9.57
N ASN A 422 -4.57 -14.70 -8.99
CA ASN A 422 -4.73 -13.37 -9.55
C ASN A 422 -3.40 -12.62 -9.64
N GLU A 423 -2.56 -12.66 -8.60
CA GLU A 423 -1.24 -12.00 -8.62
C GLU A 423 -0.34 -12.55 -9.75
N ILE A 424 -0.36 -13.87 -9.98
CA ILE A 424 0.40 -14.52 -11.08
C ILE A 424 -0.07 -14.02 -12.45
N PHE A 425 -1.39 -13.88 -12.66
CA PHE A 425 -1.95 -13.37 -13.91
C PHE A 425 -1.62 -11.90 -14.17
N ILE A 426 -1.60 -11.06 -13.12
CA ILE A 426 -1.32 -9.61 -13.25
C ILE A 426 0.17 -9.35 -13.48
N GLN A 427 1.04 -9.92 -12.63
CA GLN A 427 2.46 -9.57 -12.63
C GLN A 427 3.29 -10.37 -13.65
N GLY A 428 2.70 -11.39 -14.31
CA GLY A 428 3.42 -12.26 -15.24
C GLY A 428 4.58 -13.05 -14.62
N LYS A 429 4.76 -12.99 -13.29
CA LYS A 429 5.86 -13.63 -12.57
C LYS A 429 5.67 -15.14 -12.57
N LYS A 430 6.40 -15.84 -13.44
CA LYS A 430 6.70 -17.27 -13.26
C LYS A 430 7.65 -17.40 -12.07
N ARG A 431 7.17 -17.97 -10.96
CA ARG A 431 8.00 -18.26 -9.78
C ARG A 431 8.70 -19.62 -9.95
N VAL A 432 9.99 -19.67 -9.61
CA VAL A 432 10.76 -20.91 -9.51
C VAL A 432 10.28 -21.66 -8.28
N LEU A 433 9.60 -22.79 -8.50
CA LEU A 433 9.18 -23.69 -7.43
C LEU A 433 10.43 -24.28 -6.79
N SER A 434 10.56 -24.14 -5.47
CA SER A 434 11.66 -24.78 -4.74
C SER A 434 11.45 -26.31 -4.75
N LYS A 435 12.49 -27.11 -4.52
CA LYS A 435 12.48 -28.59 -4.55
C LYS A 435 11.44 -29.30 -3.63
N TRP A 436 10.70 -28.52 -2.84
CA TRP A 436 9.65 -28.96 -1.91
C TRP A 436 8.24 -28.42 -2.27
N GLU A 437 8.09 -27.76 -3.41
CA GLU A 437 6.83 -27.38 -4.08
C GLU A 437 6.66 -28.21 -5.36
#